data_AF-A0A7V3BPT7-F1
#
_entry.id   AF-A0A7V3BPT7-F1
#
_cell.length_a   1.000
_cell.length_b   1.000
_cell.length_c   1.000
_cell.angle_alpha   90.00
_cell.angle_beta   90.00
_cell.angle_gamma   90.00
#
_symmetry.space_group_name_H-M   'P 1'
#
loop_
_entity.id
_entity.type
_entity.pdbx_description
1 polymer ?
#
loop_
_entity_poly.entity_id
_entity_poly.type
_entity_poly.pdbx_seq_one_letter_code
_entity_poly.pdbx_strand_id
1 'polypeptide(L)'
;MALTRSQENLEATLAVCQRLLLGLDGASGSIDAAATKTALSQMMETMAEIKEKFFMKTNPSIPPTVTCKKGASQLEELAGKGDWAGFGTAFAKFQTDVKALVEKAKMEGTTIT
;
A
#
# COMPACT_ATOMS: atom_id res chain seq x y z
N MET A 1 -8.42 -19.29 11.94
CA MET A 1 -7.07 -18.73 12.16
C MET A 1 -7.22 -17.23 12.32
N ALA A 2 -6.69 -16.64 13.39
CA ALA A 2 -6.69 -15.19 13.55
C ALA A 2 -5.63 -14.59 12.63
N LEU A 3 -5.98 -13.52 11.90
CA LEU A 3 -5.05 -12.75 11.10
C LEU A 3 -3.99 -12.15 12.03
N THR A 4 -2.72 -12.20 11.64
CA THR A 4 -1.67 -11.48 12.37
C THR A 4 -1.88 -9.98 12.20
N ARG A 5 -1.41 -9.17 13.15
CA ARG A 5 -1.52 -7.70 13.11
C ARG A 5 -1.03 -7.10 11.79
N SER A 6 -0.02 -7.72 11.20
CA SER A 6 0.56 -7.31 9.91
C SER A 6 -0.35 -7.64 8.73
N GLN A 7 -1.03 -8.79 8.75
CA GLN A 7 -2.06 -9.12 7.76
C GLN A 7 -3.23 -8.15 7.86
N GLU A 8 -3.73 -7.88 9.07
CA GLU A 8 -4.79 -6.89 9.29
C GLU A 8 -4.41 -5.50 8.74
N ASN A 9 -3.16 -5.08 8.94
CA ASN A 9 -2.66 -3.81 8.42
C ASN A 9 -2.60 -3.79 6.90
N LEU A 10 -2.12 -4.86 6.27
CA LEU A 10 -2.07 -5.00 4.82
C LEU A 10 -3.47 -5.05 4.20
N GLU A 11 -4.40 -5.76 4.81
CA GLU A 11 -5.79 -5.82 4.35
C GLU A 11 -6.48 -4.46 4.48
N ALA A 12 -6.27 -3.75 5.58
CA ALA A 12 -6.74 -2.38 5.73
C ALA A 12 -6.13 -1.46 4.66
N THR A 13 -4.83 -1.61 4.37
CA THR A 13 -4.13 -0.84 3.32
C THR A 13 -4.75 -1.12 1.94
N LEU A 14 -4.93 -2.40 1.58
CA LEU A 14 -5.53 -2.83 0.32
C LEU A 14 -6.95 -2.32 0.14
N ALA A 15 -7.77 -2.38 1.20
CA ALA A 15 -9.14 -1.87 1.17
C ALA A 15 -9.18 -0.36 0.92
N VAL A 16 -8.27 0.40 1.53
CA VAL A 16 -8.15 1.84 1.28
C VAL A 16 -7.68 2.11 -0.15
N CYS A 17 -6.69 1.38 -0.65
CA CYS A 17 -6.25 1.50 -2.04
C CYS A 17 -7.38 1.20 -3.04
N GLN A 18 -8.24 0.21 -2.78
CA GLN A 18 -9.42 -0.05 -3.61
C GLN A 18 -10.39 1.13 -3.63
N ARG A 19 -10.66 1.77 -2.49
CA ARG A 19 -11.52 2.95 -2.44
C ARG A 19 -10.89 4.13 -3.17
N LEU A 20 -9.56 4.29 -3.05
CA LEU A 20 -8.82 5.31 -3.77
C LEU A 20 -8.90 5.11 -5.29
N LEU A 21 -8.83 3.87 -5.80
CA LEU A 21 -9.04 3.59 -7.24
C LEU A 21 -10.39 4.11 -7.73
N LEU A 22 -11.45 3.88 -6.95
CA LEU A 22 -12.80 4.34 -7.25
C LEU A 22 -12.92 5.87 -7.14
N GLY A 23 -12.25 6.49 -6.16
CA GLY A 23 -12.24 7.95 -5.97
C GLY A 23 -11.41 8.71 -7.00
N LEU A 24 -10.40 8.06 -7.61
CA LEU A 24 -9.52 8.65 -8.62
C LEU A 24 -10.22 8.91 -9.96
N ASP A 25 -11.41 8.38 -10.22
CA ASP A 25 -12.22 8.75 -11.40
C ASP A 25 -12.66 10.22 -11.38
N GLY A 26 -12.72 10.85 -10.19
CA GLY A 26 -13.01 12.28 -10.05
C GLY A 26 -11.77 13.19 -10.05
N ALA A 27 -10.56 12.62 -10.07
CA ALA A 27 -9.31 13.38 -10.00
C ALA A 27 -8.95 13.92 -11.40
N SER A 28 -9.18 15.21 -11.63
CA SER A 28 -8.79 15.88 -12.88
C SER A 28 -7.89 17.08 -12.57
N GLY A 29 -6.75 17.18 -13.28
CA GLY A 29 -5.96 18.42 -13.40
C GLY A 29 -4.63 18.49 -12.64
N SER A 30 -4.46 17.83 -11.48
CA SER A 30 -3.22 17.94 -10.68
C SER A 30 -2.39 16.66 -10.60
N ILE A 31 -2.97 15.50 -10.90
CA ILE A 31 -2.28 14.21 -10.95
C ILE A 31 -2.72 13.44 -12.19
N ASP A 32 -1.82 12.62 -12.72
CA ASP A 32 -2.16 11.68 -13.78
C ASP A 32 -2.95 10.52 -13.17
N ALA A 33 -4.27 10.62 -13.20
CA ALA A 33 -5.16 9.64 -12.57
C ALA A 33 -4.98 8.24 -13.16
N ALA A 34 -4.68 8.13 -14.47
CA ALA A 34 -4.46 6.84 -15.13
C ALA A 34 -3.15 6.16 -14.67
N ALA A 35 -2.04 6.90 -14.64
CA ALA A 35 -0.77 6.42 -14.13
C ALA A 35 -0.84 6.11 -12.63
N THR A 36 -1.53 6.95 -11.86
CA THR A 36 -1.76 6.76 -10.42
C THR A 36 -2.55 5.48 -10.16
N LYS A 37 -3.66 5.27 -10.88
CA LYS A 37 -4.45 4.03 -10.79
C LYS A 37 -3.62 2.80 -11.15
N THR A 38 -2.85 2.88 -12.24
CA THR A 38 -1.96 1.78 -12.67
C THR A 38 -0.94 1.44 -11.59
N ALA A 39 -0.22 2.44 -11.06
CA ALA A 39 0.75 2.25 -10.01
C ALA A 39 0.12 1.74 -8.71
N LEU A 40 -1.07 2.23 -8.34
CA LEU A 40 -1.80 1.76 -7.16
C LEU A 40 -2.22 0.30 -7.31
N SER A 41 -2.74 -0.10 -8.47
CA SER A 41 -3.07 -1.50 -8.76
C SER A 41 -1.85 -2.40 -8.67
N GLN A 42 -0.71 -2.00 -9.27
CA GLN A 42 0.54 -2.78 -9.17
C GLN A 42 1.04 -2.93 -7.73
N MET A 43 0.93 -1.86 -6.92
CA MET A 43 1.27 -1.91 -5.50
C MET A 43 0.33 -2.85 -4.73
N MET A 44 -0.96 -2.85 -5.05
CA MET A 44 -1.94 -3.75 -4.45
C MET A 44 -1.66 -5.22 -4.79
N GLU A 45 -1.35 -5.53 -6.04
CA GLU A 45 -0.95 -6.88 -6.47
C GLU A 45 0.30 -7.34 -5.71
N THR A 46 1.30 -6.46 -5.61
CA THR A 46 2.54 -6.74 -4.87
C THR A 46 2.27 -6.99 -3.39
N MET A 47 1.43 -6.17 -2.76
CA MET A 47 1.02 -6.33 -1.36
C MET A 47 0.21 -7.60 -1.13
N ALA A 48 -0.63 -8.01 -2.09
CA ALA A 48 -1.36 -9.27 -2.06
C ALA A 48 -0.42 -10.48 -2.16
N GLU A 49 0.57 -10.45 -3.07
CA GLU A 49 1.60 -11.49 -3.15
C GLU A 49 2.40 -11.62 -1.85
N ILE A 50 2.79 -10.50 -1.23
CA ILE A 50 3.45 -10.50 0.08
C ILE A 50 2.49 -11.05 1.14
N LYS A 51 1.20 -10.70 1.10
CA LYS A 51 0.20 -11.24 2.03
C LYS A 51 0.17 -12.77 1.99
N GLU A 52 0.16 -13.35 0.78
CA GLU A 52 0.08 -14.80 0.57
C GLU A 52 1.41 -15.52 0.85
N LYS A 53 2.50 -15.08 0.23
CA LYS A 53 3.79 -15.78 0.28
C LYS A 53 4.50 -15.61 1.62
N PHE A 54 4.35 -14.46 2.26
CA PHE A 54 5.19 -14.06 3.38
C PHE A 54 4.61 -14.45 4.74
N PHE A 55 3.31 -14.20 4.93
CA PHE A 55 2.64 -14.53 6.19
C PHE A 55 2.32 -16.01 6.37
N MET A 56 2.49 -16.83 5.32
CA MET A 56 2.48 -18.28 5.47
C MET A 56 3.71 -18.82 6.21
N LYS A 57 4.85 -18.09 6.20
CA LYS A 57 6.15 -18.65 6.61
C LYS A 57 6.76 -18.02 7.86
N THR A 58 6.66 -16.70 8.07
CA THR A 58 7.39 -16.07 9.18
C THR A 58 6.77 -14.74 9.64
N ASN A 59 6.65 -14.62 10.97
CA ASN A 59 6.62 -13.41 11.81
C ASN A 59 5.35 -12.49 11.87
N PRO A 60 4.90 -12.12 13.09
CA PRO A 60 3.61 -11.44 13.31
C PRO A 60 3.63 -9.89 13.23
N SER A 61 4.77 -9.23 13.04
CA SER A 61 4.85 -7.75 13.02
C SER A 61 5.94 -7.23 12.09
N ILE A 62 5.55 -6.91 10.85
CA ILE A 62 6.40 -6.22 9.86
C ILE A 62 6.12 -4.70 10.02
N PRO A 63 7.01 -3.90 10.64
CA PRO A 63 6.83 -2.46 10.83
C PRO A 63 6.44 -1.69 9.55
N PRO A 64 6.99 -2.01 8.36
CA PRO A 64 6.56 -1.39 7.11
C PRO A 64 5.07 -1.52 6.80
N THR A 65 4.37 -2.57 7.29
CA THR A 65 2.91 -2.71 7.08
C THR A 65 2.11 -1.64 7.82
N VAL A 66 2.58 -1.20 9.00
CA VAL A 66 1.99 -0.10 9.75
C VAL A 66 2.21 1.22 9.02
N THR A 67 3.40 1.42 8.44
CA THR A 67 3.71 2.60 7.63
C THR A 67 2.85 2.65 6.37
N CYS A 68 2.70 1.53 5.65
CA CYS A 68 1.82 1.44 4.48
C CYS A 68 0.37 1.77 4.86
N LYS A 69 -0.14 1.21 5.96
CA LYS A 69 -1.49 1.54 6.46
C LYS A 69 -1.66 3.03 6.70
N LYS A 70 -0.71 3.67 7.40
CA LYS A 70 -0.75 5.11 7.67
C LYS A 70 -0.69 5.93 6.37
N GLY A 71 0.18 5.56 5.44
CA GLY A 71 0.30 6.21 4.14
C GLY A 71 -0.99 6.10 3.33
N ALA A 72 -1.62 4.93 3.30
CA ALA A 72 -2.90 4.73 2.63
C ALA A 72 -4.02 5.56 3.27
N SER A 73 -4.14 5.59 4.61
CA SER A 73 -5.11 6.45 5.29
C SER A 73 -4.89 7.93 5.00
N GLN A 74 -3.63 8.38 4.92
CA GLN A 74 -3.31 9.76 4.54
C GLN A 74 -3.75 10.06 3.09
N LEU A 75 -3.54 9.12 2.17
CA LEU A 75 -4.01 9.24 0.79
C LEU A 75 -5.55 9.31 0.72
N GLU A 76 -6.26 8.48 1.49
CA GLU A 76 -7.72 8.50 1.58
C GLU A 76 -8.24 9.85 2.09
N GLU A 77 -7.60 10.40 3.11
CA GLU A 77 -7.96 11.72 3.65
C GLU A 77 -7.74 12.84 2.62
N LEU A 78 -6.60 12.84 1.93
CA LEU A 78 -6.28 13.83 0.91
C LEU A 78 -7.24 13.73 -0.29
N ALA A 79 -7.54 12.52 -0.75
CA ALA A 79 -8.53 12.28 -1.80
C ALA A 79 -9.93 12.74 -1.38
N GLY A 80 -10.34 12.46 -0.14
CA GLY A 80 -11.63 12.91 0.40
C GLY A 80 -11.74 14.44 0.54
N LYS A 81 -10.62 15.13 0.76
CA LYS A 81 -10.53 16.60 0.76
C LYS A 81 -10.42 17.21 -0.65
N GLY A 82 -10.20 16.39 -1.68
CA GLY A 82 -9.89 16.85 -3.03
C GLY A 82 -8.51 17.52 -3.15
N ASP A 83 -7.61 17.29 -2.19
CA ASP A 83 -6.25 17.86 -2.18
C ASP A 83 -5.32 17.03 -3.07
N TRP A 84 -5.46 17.19 -4.39
CA TRP A 84 -4.71 16.42 -5.37
C TRP A 84 -3.22 16.80 -5.43
N ALA A 85 -2.87 18.03 -5.04
CA ALA A 85 -1.49 18.50 -4.98
C ALA A 85 -0.68 17.80 -3.87
N GLY A 86 -1.24 17.72 -2.65
CA GLY A 86 -0.65 16.94 -1.55
C GLY A 86 -0.76 15.44 -1.79
N PHE A 87 -1.83 14.99 -2.47
CA PHE A 87 -1.99 13.58 -2.85
C PHE A 87 -0.80 13.06 -3.65
N GLY A 88 -0.36 13.78 -4.70
CA GLY A 88 0.79 13.34 -5.51
C GLY A 88 2.07 13.15 -4.69
N THR A 89 2.34 14.07 -3.76
CA THR A 89 3.50 13.97 -2.86
C THR A 89 3.37 12.80 -1.89
N ALA A 90 2.19 12.64 -1.27
CA ALA A 90 1.91 11.52 -0.38
C ALA A 90 1.97 10.17 -1.12
N PHE A 91 1.58 10.14 -2.39
CA PHE A 91 1.57 8.94 -3.23
C PHE A 91 2.98 8.48 -3.56
N ALA A 92 3.88 9.41 -3.95
CA ALA A 92 5.28 9.08 -4.17
C ALA A 92 5.96 8.54 -2.89
N LYS A 93 5.60 9.09 -1.72
CA LYS A 93 6.03 8.56 -0.43
C LYS A 93 5.48 7.15 -0.18
N PHE A 94 4.18 6.95 -0.42
CA PHE A 94 3.54 5.64 -0.27
C PHE A 94 4.19 4.58 -1.18
N GLN A 95 4.53 4.91 -2.43
CA GLN A 95 5.29 4.03 -3.33
C GLN A 95 6.64 3.61 -2.73
N THR A 96 7.34 4.56 -2.11
CA THR A 96 8.61 4.28 -1.43
C THR A 96 8.42 3.36 -0.23
N ASP A 97 7.39 3.61 0.58
CA ASP A 97 7.05 2.79 1.75
C ASP A 97 6.65 1.36 1.33
N VAL A 98 5.88 1.20 0.25
CA VAL A 98 5.54 -0.11 -0.34
C VAL A 98 6.80 -0.80 -0.84
N LYS A 99 7.69 -0.12 -1.57
CA LYS A 99 8.96 -0.70 -2.02
C LYS A 99 9.79 -1.20 -0.84
N ALA A 100 9.89 -0.43 0.24
CA ALA A 100 10.58 -0.84 1.46
C ALA A 100 9.93 -2.09 2.10
N LEU A 101 8.59 -2.20 2.07
CA LEU A 101 7.89 -3.42 2.47
C LEU A 101 8.27 -4.61 1.57
N VAL A 102 8.33 -4.44 0.25
CA VAL A 102 8.77 -5.50 -0.68
C VAL A 102 10.19 -5.93 -0.41
N GLU A 103 11.11 -5.00 -0.20
CA GLU A 103 12.51 -5.30 0.07
C GLU A 103 12.67 -6.05 1.40
N LYS A 104 11.98 -5.61 2.45
CA LYS A 104 11.98 -6.29 3.75
C LYS A 104 11.35 -7.68 3.67
N ALA A 105 10.25 -7.82 2.93
CA ALA A 105 9.68 -9.12 2.61
C ALA A 105 10.72 -9.97 1.86
N LYS A 106 11.25 -9.55 0.71
CA LYS A 106 12.23 -10.35 -0.04
C LYS A 106 13.45 -10.76 0.80
N MET A 107 13.97 -9.88 1.66
CA MET A 107 15.12 -10.17 2.53
C MET A 107 14.83 -11.22 3.62
N GLU A 108 13.65 -11.21 4.25
CA GLU A 108 13.28 -12.26 5.20
C GLU A 108 12.98 -13.61 4.50
N GLY A 109 12.68 -13.60 3.18
CA GLY A 109 12.32 -14.78 2.41
C GLY A 109 13.53 -15.50 1.82
N THR A 110 14.65 -14.79 1.68
CA THR A 110 15.97 -15.36 1.43
C THR A 110 16.62 -15.72 2.76
N THR A 111 16.17 -16.83 3.35
CA THR A 111 17.10 -17.61 4.19
C THR A 111 18.19 -18.10 3.25
N ILE A 112 19.38 -17.52 3.38
CA ILE A 112 20.59 -18.03 2.75
C ILE A 112 20.73 -19.48 3.23
N THR A 113 20.58 -20.43 2.31
CA THR A 113 21.16 -21.78 2.42
C THR A 113 22.45 -21.79 1.61
#